data_AF-A0A352AC41-F1
#
_entry.id   AF-A0A352AC41-F1
#
_cell.length_a   1.000
_cell.length_b   1.000
_cell.length_c   1.000
_cell.angle_alpha   90.00
_cell.angle_beta   90.00
_cell.angle_gamma   90.00
#
_symmetry.space_group_name_H-M   'P 1'
#
loop_
_entity.id
_entity.type
_entity.pdbx_description
1 polymer ?
#
loop_
_entity_poly.entity_id
_entity_poly.type
_entity_poly.pdbx_seq_one_letter_code
_entity_poly.pdbx_strand_id
1 'polypeptide(L)'
;MIGYAVSGMKLTVNPGDVIVKESQTIEEKAKQIAVDVPDITGDHIKVPTYFIVEYPNGETKALHHVRDAKQISDVIRQMQLHEEDANQGSKEINHMLNLTGLILISVFVLMTTTILIGIF
;
A
#
# COMPACT_ATOMS: atom_id res chain seq x y z
N MET A 1 13.98 -40.81 21.52
CA MET A 1 13.05 -41.06 20.39
C MET A 1 13.83 -40.91 19.11
N ILE A 2 14.04 -42.00 18.38
CA ILE A 2 14.80 -42.04 17.13
C ILE A 2 13.79 -41.80 16.00
N GLY A 3 13.84 -40.62 15.38
CA GLY A 3 12.96 -40.27 14.26
C GLY A 3 13.43 -40.98 13.00
N TYR A 4 12.68 -41.98 12.56
CA TYR A 4 12.89 -42.62 11.26
C TYR A 4 12.49 -41.61 10.17
N ALA A 5 13.47 -40.91 9.60
CA ALA A 5 13.29 -40.26 8.32
C ALA A 5 13.19 -41.37 7.26
N VAL A 6 11.99 -41.59 6.73
CA VAL A 6 11.77 -42.47 5.57
C VAL A 6 12.49 -41.86 4.38
N SER A 7 13.71 -42.35 4.13
CA SER A 7 14.53 -42.05 2.97
C SER A 7 13.82 -42.60 1.72
N GLY A 8 12.99 -41.77 1.08
CA GLY A 8 12.32 -42.14 -0.17
C GLY A 8 10.98 -41.47 -0.45
N MET A 9 10.36 -40.79 0.52
CA MET A 9 9.21 -39.94 0.22
C MET A 9 9.70 -38.65 -0.41
N LYS A 10 9.52 -38.52 -1.73
CA LYS A 10 9.55 -37.24 -2.42
C LYS A 10 8.41 -36.42 -1.82
N LEU A 11 8.70 -35.62 -0.79
CA LEU A 11 7.74 -34.68 -0.22
C LEU A 11 7.12 -33.96 -1.41
N THR A 12 5.80 -33.99 -1.53
CA THR A 12 5.04 -33.31 -2.58
C THR A 12 5.10 -31.80 -2.34
N VAL A 13 6.31 -31.25 -2.28
CA VAL A 13 6.53 -29.81 -2.29
C VAL A 13 6.36 -29.38 -3.73
N ASN A 14 5.52 -28.37 -3.94
CA ASN A 14 5.45 -27.74 -5.25
C ASN A 14 6.86 -27.25 -5.61
N PRO A 15 7.31 -27.41 -6.87
CA PRO A 15 8.64 -26.97 -7.28
C PRO A 15 8.91 -25.50 -6.91
N GLY A 16 7.88 -24.65 -6.95
CA GLY A 16 7.95 -23.26 -6.53
C GLY A 16 8.04 -23.01 -5.03
N ASP A 17 7.79 -23.99 -4.16
CA ASP A 17 8.02 -23.89 -2.71
C ASP A 17 9.45 -24.33 -2.32
N VAL A 18 10.20 -24.90 -3.27
CA VAL A 18 11.57 -25.34 -3.07
C VAL A 18 12.51 -24.17 -3.21
N ILE A 19 13.10 -23.76 -2.09
CA ILE A 19 14.04 -22.65 -2.08
C ILE A 19 15.43 -23.16 -2.42
N VAL A 20 15.90 -22.77 -3.60
CA VAL A 20 17.25 -23.05 -4.06
C VAL A 20 18.23 -22.35 -3.12
N LYS A 21 19.26 -23.07 -2.65
CA LYS A 21 20.30 -22.50 -1.77
C LYS A 21 21.19 -21.48 -2.50
N GLU A 22 21.21 -21.54 -3.82
CA GLU A 22 21.95 -20.63 -4.68
C GLU A 22 21.19 -19.31 -4.86
N SER A 23 21.93 -18.20 -4.89
CA SER A 23 21.35 -16.88 -5.14
C SER A 23 20.91 -16.79 -6.61
N GLN A 24 19.61 -16.69 -6.84
CA GLN A 24 19.02 -16.48 -8.16
C GLN A 24 18.80 -15.00 -8.45
N THR A 25 18.83 -14.62 -9.73
CA THR A 25 18.54 -13.24 -10.17
C THR A 25 17.04 -12.93 -10.03
N ILE A 26 16.67 -11.65 -10.16
CA ILE A 26 15.27 -11.22 -10.09
C ILE A 26 14.46 -11.81 -11.24
N GLU A 27 15.06 -11.87 -12.44
CA GLU A 27 14.44 -12.41 -13.66
C GLU A 27 14.19 -13.91 -13.55
N GLU A 28 15.09 -14.65 -12.90
CA GLU A 28 14.93 -16.07 -12.64
C GLU A 28 13.83 -16.34 -11.60
N LYS A 29 13.75 -15.52 -10.55
CA LYS A 29 12.69 -15.59 -9.55
C LYS A 29 11.33 -15.22 -10.11
N ALA A 30 11.27 -14.26 -11.03
CA ALA A 30 10.03 -13.86 -11.71
C ALA A 30 9.42 -14.98 -12.56
N LYS A 31 10.23 -15.92 -13.06
CA LYS A 31 9.78 -17.06 -13.87
C LYS A 31 9.31 -18.25 -13.02
N GLN A 32 9.50 -18.22 -11.70
CA GLN A 32 9.14 -19.34 -10.84
C GLN A 32 7.64 -19.38 -10.56
N ILE A 33 7.06 -20.55 -10.77
CA ILE A 33 5.62 -20.79 -10.64
C ILE A 33 5.40 -21.77 -9.48
N ALA A 34 4.54 -21.38 -8.55
CA ALA A 34 4.15 -22.19 -7.41
C ALA A 34 3.05 -23.19 -7.80
N VAL A 35 2.06 -22.74 -8.57
CA VAL A 35 0.91 -23.55 -8.98
C VAL A 35 0.66 -23.33 -10.48
N ASP A 36 0.58 -24.43 -11.23
CA ASP A 36 0.22 -24.46 -12.66
C ASP A 36 -0.70 -25.67 -12.87
N VAL A 37 -1.97 -25.52 -12.50
CA VAL A 37 -2.96 -26.61 -12.56
C VAL A 37 -4.33 -26.09 -12.98
N PRO A 38 -5.13 -26.92 -13.69
CA PRO A 38 -6.52 -26.60 -13.96
C PRO A 38 -7.34 -26.61 -12.67
N ASP A 39 -8.17 -25.60 -12.49
CA ASP A 39 -9.18 -25.54 -11.44
C ASP A 39 -10.40 -26.40 -11.80
N ILE A 40 -11.20 -26.74 -10.80
CA ILE A 40 -12.43 -27.50 -10.94
C ILE A 40 -13.47 -26.78 -11.81
N THR A 41 -13.34 -25.46 -11.98
CA THR A 41 -14.17 -24.64 -12.89
C THR A 41 -13.79 -24.77 -14.36
N GLY A 42 -12.65 -25.40 -14.67
CA GLY A 42 -12.07 -25.49 -16.01
C GLY A 42 -11.09 -24.36 -16.34
N ASP A 43 -10.87 -23.41 -15.44
CA ASP A 43 -9.89 -22.34 -15.61
C ASP A 43 -8.47 -22.84 -15.32
N HIS A 44 -7.47 -22.36 -16.07
CA HIS A 44 -6.08 -22.70 -15.81
C HIS A 44 -5.44 -21.65 -14.90
N ILE A 45 -5.18 -22.02 -13.63
CA ILE A 45 -4.63 -21.09 -12.65
C ILE A 45 -3.11 -21.20 -12.63
N LYS A 46 -2.45 -20.06 -12.88
CA LYS A 46 -1.01 -19.88 -12.74
C LYS A 46 -0.71 -18.91 -11.60
N VAL A 47 -0.02 -19.39 -10.57
CA VAL A 47 0.38 -18.58 -9.42
C VAL A 47 1.90 -18.47 -9.36
N PRO A 48 2.48 -17.27 -9.47
CA PRO A 48 3.92 -17.08 -9.33
C PRO A 48 4.38 -17.31 -7.88
N THR A 49 5.59 -17.82 -7.71
CA THR A 49 6.20 -17.99 -6.38
C THR A 49 6.61 -16.66 -5.76
N TYR A 50 7.10 -15.74 -6.58
CA TYR A 50 7.64 -14.45 -6.17
C TYR A 50 6.81 -13.31 -6.75
N PHE A 51 6.58 -12.29 -5.93
CA PHE A 51 6.03 -11.01 -6.36
C PHE A 51 7.17 -10.04 -6.64
N ILE A 52 7.19 -9.46 -7.83
CA ILE A 52 8.15 -8.44 -8.18
C ILE A 52 7.58 -7.08 -7.76
N VAL A 53 8.30 -6.40 -6.87
CA VAL A 53 7.92 -5.10 -6.34
C VAL A 53 9.01 -4.08 -6.66
N GLU A 54 8.59 -2.94 -7.20
CA GLU A 54 9.43 -1.76 -7.36
C GLU A 54 9.15 -0.79 -6.22
N TYR A 55 10.18 -0.46 -5.44
CA TYR A 55 10.06 0.48 -4.32
C TYR A 55 10.26 1.92 -4.80
N PRO A 56 9.76 2.93 -4.04
CA PRO A 56 9.89 4.33 -4.40
C PRO A 56 11.34 4.84 -4.54
N ASN A 57 12.31 4.12 -3.95
CA ASN A 57 13.74 4.41 -4.07
C ASN A 57 14.37 3.87 -5.37
N GLY A 58 13.58 3.24 -6.26
CA GLY A 58 14.04 2.61 -7.51
C GLY A 58 14.63 1.21 -7.32
N GLU A 59 14.51 0.61 -6.13
CA GLU A 59 14.97 -0.75 -5.87
C GLU A 59 13.90 -1.77 -6.26
N THR A 60 14.26 -2.77 -7.06
CA THR A 60 13.37 -3.88 -7.42
C THR A 60 13.68 -5.11 -6.58
N LYS A 61 12.66 -5.72 -5.95
CA LYS A 61 12.80 -6.96 -5.17
C LYS A 61 11.81 -8.02 -5.61
N ALA A 62 12.28 -9.27 -5.61
CA ALA A 62 11.42 -10.44 -5.73
C ALA A 62 11.09 -10.96 -4.32
N LEU A 63 9.86 -10.74 -3.87
CA LEU A 63 9.35 -11.13 -2.54
C LEU A 63 8.66 -12.49 -2.61
N HIS A 64 9.05 -13.44 -1.76
CA HIS A 64 8.43 -14.75 -1.71
C HIS A 64 7.06 -14.69 -1.03
N HIS A 65 6.03 -15.26 -1.65
CA HIS A 65 4.64 -15.15 -1.18
C HIS A 65 4.41 -15.60 0.29
N VAL A 66 5.08 -16.66 0.76
CA VAL A 66 5.03 -17.08 2.17
C VAL A 66 6.04 -16.36 3.08
N ARG A 67 7.35 -16.42 2.77
CA ARG A 67 8.41 -15.97 3.70
C ARG A 67 8.43 -14.46 3.91
N ASP A 68 8.10 -13.71 2.87
CA ASP A 68 8.17 -12.25 2.88
C ASP A 68 6.80 -11.60 3.09
N ALA A 69 5.83 -12.35 3.63
CA ALA A 69 4.46 -11.88 3.85
C ALA A 69 4.38 -10.54 4.61
N LYS A 70 5.27 -10.31 5.59
CA LYS A 70 5.36 -9.03 6.29
C LYS A 70 5.76 -7.89 5.36
N GLN A 71 6.79 -8.09 4.54
CA GLN A 71 7.26 -7.08 3.59
C GLN A 71 6.19 -6.80 2.54
N ILE A 72 5.52 -7.84 2.04
CA ILE A 72 4.39 -7.70 1.11
C ILE A 72 3.27 -6.87 1.75
N SER A 73 2.91 -7.15 3.01
CA SER A 73 1.91 -6.36 3.73
C SER A 73 2.35 -4.90 3.91
N ASP A 74 3.62 -4.66 4.20
CA ASP A 74 4.16 -3.31 4.35
C ASP A 74 4.12 -2.54 3.02
N VAL A 75 4.43 -3.21 1.91
CA VAL A 75 4.35 -2.68 0.55
C VAL A 75 2.91 -2.32 0.17
N ILE A 76 1.95 -3.21 0.42
CA ILE A 76 0.52 -2.94 0.17
C ILE A 76 0.05 -1.74 0.98
N ARG A 77 0.41 -1.67 2.27
CA ARG A 77 0.05 -0.54 3.14
C ARG A 77 0.62 0.78 2.62
N GLN A 78 1.88 0.79 2.17
CA GLN A 78 2.49 1.98 1.58
C GLN A 78 1.76 2.42 0.31
N MET A 79 1.49 1.49 -0.62
CA MET A 79 0.75 1.81 -1.85
C MET A 79 -0.64 2.38 -1.56
N GLN A 80 -1.37 1.81 -0.61
CA GLN A 80 -2.70 2.29 -0.23
C GLN A 80 -2.67 3.71 0.38
N LEU A 81 -1.70 4.01 1.25
CA LEU A 81 -1.56 5.35 1.82
C LEU A 81 -1.27 6.39 0.73
N HIS A 82 -0.40 6.08 -0.23
CA HIS A 82 -0.11 6.97 -1.35
C HIS A 82 -1.32 7.18 -2.29
N GLU A 83 -2.19 6.17 -2.44
CA GLU A 83 -3.42 6.29 -3.23
C GLU A 83 -4.48 7.15 -2.53
N GLU A 84 -4.62 7.05 -1.20
CA GLU A 84 -5.54 7.87 -0.42
C GLU A 84 -5.12 9.35 -0.39
N ASP A 85 -3.81 9.65 -0.28
CA ASP A 85 -3.30 11.03 -0.38
C ASP A 85 -3.58 11.65 -1.76
N ALA A 86 -3.57 10.86 -2.84
CA ALA A 86 -3.91 11.34 -4.17
C ALA A 86 -5.42 11.63 -4.34
N ASN A 87 -6.29 10.99 -3.56
CA ASN A 87 -7.74 11.18 -3.60
C ASN A 87 -8.25 12.19 -2.56
N GLN A 88 -7.43 12.53 -1.56
CA GLN A 88 -7.64 13.70 -0.73
C GLN A 88 -7.23 14.96 -1.51
N GLY A 89 -8.08 15.35 -2.46
CA GLY A 89 -8.06 16.71 -2.98
C GLY A 89 -8.09 17.65 -1.79
N SER A 90 -6.96 18.30 -1.50
CA SER A 90 -6.88 19.31 -0.46
C SER A 90 -7.93 20.35 -0.79
N LYS A 91 -9.07 20.29 -0.12
CA LYS A 91 -9.92 21.47 0.00
C LYS A 91 -9.09 22.43 0.85
N GLU A 92 -8.22 23.19 0.18
CA GLU A 92 -7.78 24.47 0.68
C GLU A 92 -9.06 25.21 1.07
N ILE A 93 -9.33 25.24 2.37
CA ILE A 93 -10.32 26.15 2.92
C ILE A 93 -9.68 27.52 2.75
N ASN A 94 -9.94 28.15 1.60
CA ASN A 94 -9.64 29.55 1.40
C ASN A 94 -10.38 30.30 2.50
N HIS A 95 -9.65 30.76 3.53
CA HIS A 95 -10.20 31.66 4.52
C HIS A 95 -10.63 32.95 3.78
N MET A 96 -11.91 33.02 3.41
CA MET A 96 -12.49 34.17 2.70
C MET A 96 -12.57 35.45 3.55
N LEU A 97 -12.12 35.39 4.82
CA LEU A 97 -11.93 36.55 5.67
C LEU A 97 -10.63 37.26 5.28
N ASN A 98 -10.70 38.04 4.20
CA ASN A 98 -9.64 38.99 3.91
C ASN A 98 -9.63 40.12 4.97
N LEU A 99 -8.46 40.72 5.17
CA LEU A 99 -8.29 41.80 6.15
C LEU A 99 -9.27 42.96 5.90
N THR A 100 -9.57 43.25 4.63
CA THR A 100 -10.55 44.28 4.22
C THR A 100 -11.96 44.00 4.75
N GLY A 101 -12.42 42.76 4.69
CA GLY A 101 -13.72 42.33 5.20
C GLY A 101 -13.80 42.43 6.72
N LEU A 102 -12.73 42.06 7.43
CA LEU A 102 -12.62 42.26 8.87
C LEU A 102 -12.66 43.75 9.25
N ILE A 103 -12.00 44.61 8.48
CA ILE A 103 -12.03 46.06 8.70
C ILE A 103 -13.45 46.61 8.49
N LEU A 104 -14.14 46.22 7.41
CA LEU A 104 -15.51 46.68 7.17
C LEU A 104 -16.49 46.23 8.27
N ILE A 105 -16.39 44.98 8.70
CA ILE A 105 -17.23 44.44 9.78
C ILE A 105 -16.96 45.20 11.08
N SER A 106 -15.70 45.43 11.44
CA SER A 106 -15.35 46.15 12.67
C SER A 106 -15.82 47.61 12.66
N VAL A 107 -15.69 48.33 11.54
CA VAL A 107 -16.22 49.69 11.39
C VAL A 107 -17.74 49.72 11.53
N PHE A 108 -18.45 48.77 10.92
CA PHE A 108 -19.91 48.69 11.01
C PHE A 108 -20.40 48.45 12.45
N VAL A 109 -19.71 47.59 13.20
CA VAL A 109 -20.02 47.33 14.62
C VAL A 109 -19.74 48.57 15.48
N LEU A 110 -18.64 49.29 15.26
CA LEU A 110 -18.35 50.52 16.00
C LEU A 110 -19.37 51.63 15.72
N MET A 111 -19.82 51.77 14.47
CA MET A 111 -20.82 52.76 14.11
C MET A 111 -22.19 52.45 14.74
N THR A 112 -22.62 51.19 14.71
CA THR A 112 -23.93 50.80 15.30
C THR A 112 -23.94 50.91 16.82
N THR A 113 -22.83 50.56 17.48
CA THR A 113 -22.71 50.68 18.94
C THR A 113 -22.69 52.14 19.42
N THR A 114 -22.00 53.04 18.72
CA THR A 114 -22.00 54.48 19.04
C THR A 114 -23.38 55.12 18.88
N ILE A 115 -24.13 54.75 17.84
CA ILE A 115 -25.51 55.22 17.66
C ILE A 115 -26.42 54.71 18.79
N LEU A 116 -26.29 53.44 19.17
CA LEU A 116 -27.10 52.87 20.25
C LEU A 116 -26.84 53.54 21.60
N ILE A 117 -25.59 53.86 21.89
CA ILE A 117 -25.19 54.60 23.11
C ILE A 117 -25.68 56.05 23.05
N GLY A 118 -25.67 56.70 21.88
CA GLY A 118 -26.15 58.08 21.75
C GLY A 118 -27.68 58.24 21.78
N ILE A 119 -28.43 57.15 21.64
CA ILE A 119 -29.90 57.13 21.75
C ILE A 119 -30.38 56.96 23.21
N PHE A 120 -29.54 56.45 24.12
CA PHE A 120 -29.83 56.25 25.54
C PHE A 120 -29.11 57.28 26.43
#